data_AF-A0A810NNN7-F1
#
_entry.id   AF-A0A810NNN7-F1
#
_cell.length_a   1.000
_cell.length_b   1.000
_cell.length_c   1.000
_cell.angle_alpha   90.00
_cell.angle_beta   90.00
_cell.angle_gamma   90.00
#
_symmetry.space_group_name_H-M   'P 1'
#
loop_
_entity.id
_entity.type
_entity.pdbx_description
1 polymer ?
#
loop_
_entity_poly.entity_id
_entity_poly.type
_entity_poly.pdbx_seq_one_letter_code
_entity_poly.pdbx_strand_id
1 'polypeptide(L)'
;MRWKALAGIVAVLAWLVPAAPAAAADPAEIGLEAACRLGQPVTYPDLRPLLAVDVDALTDTEVRVTVNQVLAASKDRYVGVTQRAQEALDGTQDIREFLESRALVVWNTDLRVLTSQVMSAGGAHVKAAANKVLDDGGIDATLGFVNDGQHEARALDYRDLVTEAKRTGGPEVVKAATAALDGTFEDLRVFLCSGWREAYDKDQAAASPSPSASATPSASAAPSSSPAQSAPPGPQLPTTGTNTMTLVLVAGALIALGAAGIAIARRVRA
;
A
#
# COMPACT_ATOMS: atom_id res chain seq x y z
N MET A 1 59.44 -30.03 -35.68
CA MET A 1 60.36 -28.99 -35.17
C MET A 1 59.95 -27.63 -35.73
N ARG A 2 59.71 -26.67 -34.84
CA ARG A 2 59.97 -25.22 -34.97
C ARG A 2 59.15 -24.45 -36.02
N TRP A 3 58.01 -23.86 -35.63
CA TRP A 3 57.82 -22.57 -34.95
C TRP A 3 57.99 -21.36 -35.89
N LYS A 4 56.87 -20.76 -36.28
CA LYS A 4 56.79 -19.36 -36.73
C LYS A 4 56.08 -18.59 -35.62
N ALA A 5 56.79 -17.67 -34.97
CA ALA A 5 56.20 -16.57 -34.21
C ALA A 5 56.34 -15.31 -35.07
N LEU A 6 55.23 -14.59 -35.22
CA LEU A 6 55.26 -13.14 -35.40
C LEU A 6 54.23 -12.56 -34.43
N ALA A 7 54.71 -11.58 -33.68
CA ALA A 7 54.10 -10.99 -32.52
C ALA A 7 52.85 -10.16 -32.89
N GLY A 8 51.74 -10.46 -32.22
CA GLY A 8 50.54 -9.64 -32.21
C GLY A 8 50.65 -8.58 -31.10
N ILE A 9 50.43 -7.33 -31.49
CA ILE A 9 50.42 -6.12 -30.67
C ILE A 9 49.29 -6.23 -29.63
N VAL A 10 49.62 -6.14 -28.34
CA VAL A 10 48.64 -5.98 -27.26
C VAL A 10 48.26 -4.50 -27.18
N ALA A 11 47.10 -4.15 -27.74
CA ALA A 11 46.45 -2.88 -27.49
C ALA A 11 45.72 -2.96 -26.15
N VAL A 12 46.27 -2.33 -25.12
CA VAL A 12 45.59 -2.12 -23.84
C VAL A 12 44.53 -1.04 -24.04
N LEU A 13 43.29 -1.46 -24.29
CA LEU A 13 42.13 -0.57 -24.23
C LEU A 13 41.79 -0.31 -22.76
N ALA A 14 42.27 0.82 -22.25
CA ALA A 14 41.83 1.37 -20.98
C ALA A 14 40.34 1.70 -21.09
N TRP A 15 39.50 0.87 -20.48
CA TRP A 15 38.09 1.16 -20.23
C TRP A 15 38.01 2.37 -19.28
N LEU A 16 37.76 3.56 -19.83
CA LEU A 16 37.16 4.65 -19.06
C LEU A 16 35.70 4.24 -18.79
N VAL A 17 35.45 3.67 -17.61
CA VAL A 17 34.11 3.62 -17.05
C VAL A 17 33.80 5.05 -16.58
N PRO A 18 32.87 5.78 -17.19
CA PRO A 18 32.39 7.01 -16.58
C PRO A 18 31.79 6.63 -15.23
N ALA A 19 32.32 7.21 -14.15
CA ALA A 19 31.70 7.14 -12.84
C ALA A 19 30.31 7.77 -12.98
N ALA A 20 29.30 6.92 -13.15
CA ALA A 20 27.92 7.34 -13.00
C ALA A 20 27.82 7.96 -11.60
N PRO A 21 27.29 9.18 -11.45
CA PRO A 21 26.89 9.61 -10.12
C PRO A 21 25.94 8.52 -9.60
N ALA A 22 26.15 8.09 -8.36
CA ALA A 22 25.17 7.28 -7.66
C ALA A 22 23.89 8.11 -7.66
N ALA A 23 23.02 7.87 -8.64
CA ALA A 23 21.65 8.31 -8.60
C ALA A 23 21.13 7.72 -7.29
N ALA A 24 20.84 8.59 -6.32
CA ALA A 24 19.98 8.23 -5.22
C ALA A 24 18.78 7.53 -5.88
N ALA A 25 18.58 6.24 -5.58
CA ALA A 25 17.44 5.51 -6.09
C ALA A 25 16.22 6.40 -5.83
N ASP A 26 15.45 6.69 -6.87
CA ASP A 26 14.22 7.46 -6.72
C ASP A 26 13.44 6.82 -5.55
N PRO A 27 13.08 7.56 -4.49
CA PRO A 27 12.41 7.01 -3.31
C PRO A 27 10.99 6.48 -3.60
N ALA A 28 10.63 6.37 -4.88
CA ALA A 28 9.34 5.97 -5.41
C ALA A 28 8.94 4.51 -5.13
N GLU A 29 9.80 3.65 -4.59
CA GLU A 29 9.43 2.27 -4.24
C GLU A 29 9.06 2.05 -2.76
N ILE A 30 9.11 3.07 -1.92
CA ILE A 30 8.61 2.95 -0.54
C ILE A 30 7.10 3.18 -0.56
N GLY A 31 6.35 2.41 -1.34
CA GLY A 31 4.94 2.70 -1.62
C GLY A 31 4.24 1.46 -2.13
N LEU A 32 4.09 0.45 -1.28
CA LEU A 32 3.32 -0.73 -1.64
C LEU A 32 1.87 -0.33 -1.85
N GLU A 33 1.41 -0.33 -3.11
CA GLU A 33 -0.01 -0.38 -3.44
C GLU A 33 -0.73 -1.42 -2.59
N ALA A 34 -0.06 -2.53 -2.23
CA ALA A 34 -0.60 -3.53 -1.31
C ALA A 34 -0.94 -2.97 0.08
N ALA A 35 -0.10 -2.11 0.68
CA ALA A 35 -0.39 -1.47 1.97
C ALA A 35 -1.59 -0.53 1.92
N CYS A 36 -1.81 0.13 0.78
CA CYS A 36 -3.01 0.95 0.56
C CYS A 36 -4.25 0.12 0.20
N ARG A 37 -4.07 -1.01 -0.47
CA ARG A 37 -5.15 -1.84 -1.03
C ARG A 37 -5.71 -2.85 -0.04
N LEU A 38 -4.94 -3.19 1.00
CA LEU A 38 -5.41 -4.03 2.09
C LEU A 38 -6.42 -3.23 2.93
N GLY A 39 -7.70 -3.43 2.59
CA GLY A 39 -8.84 -2.96 3.37
C GLY A 39 -8.99 -3.70 4.70
N GLN A 40 -10.22 -3.81 5.20
CA GLN A 40 -10.50 -4.49 6.46
C GLN A 40 -10.08 -5.97 6.43
N PRO A 41 -9.67 -6.55 7.57
CA PRO A 41 -9.34 -7.97 7.66
C PRO A 41 -10.51 -8.82 7.17
N VAL A 42 -10.22 -9.71 6.22
CA VAL A 42 -11.19 -10.63 5.64
C VAL A 42 -11.16 -11.88 6.50
N THR A 43 -12.21 -12.11 7.29
CA THR A 43 -12.35 -13.35 8.06
C THR A 43 -12.89 -14.48 7.20
N TYR A 44 -12.27 -15.65 7.31
CA TYR A 44 -12.65 -16.89 6.64
C TYR A 44 -13.30 -17.84 7.65
N PRO A 45 -14.56 -18.25 7.43
CA PRO A 45 -15.32 -19.04 8.40
C PRO A 45 -14.81 -20.48 8.51
N ASP A 46 -14.80 -21.03 9.72
CA ASP A 46 -14.49 -22.44 9.95
C ASP A 46 -15.71 -23.31 9.59
N LEU A 47 -15.56 -24.21 8.62
CA LEU A 47 -16.63 -25.10 8.18
C LEU A 47 -16.67 -26.41 8.95
N ARG A 48 -15.66 -26.75 9.77
CA ARG A 48 -15.63 -28.02 10.53
C ARG A 48 -16.90 -28.29 11.34
N PRO A 49 -17.52 -27.31 12.01
CA PRO A 49 -18.77 -27.56 12.75
C PRO A 49 -19.93 -28.05 11.88
N LEU A 50 -19.92 -27.71 10.58
CA LEU A 50 -20.94 -28.13 9.61
C LEU A 50 -20.56 -29.42 8.86
N LEU A 51 -19.27 -29.76 8.82
CA LEU A 51 -18.74 -30.90 8.07
C LEU A 51 -18.41 -32.11 8.95
N ALA A 52 -18.20 -31.93 10.25
CA ALA A 52 -17.93 -33.00 11.20
C ALA A 52 -19.22 -33.64 11.76
N VAL A 53 -20.25 -33.75 10.93
CA VAL A 53 -21.55 -34.34 11.28
C VAL A 53 -21.59 -35.81 10.88
N ASP A 54 -22.30 -36.64 11.66
CA ASP A 54 -22.58 -38.03 11.30
C ASP A 54 -23.69 -38.07 10.24
N VAL A 55 -23.30 -38.13 8.97
CA VAL A 55 -24.22 -38.06 7.82
C VAL A 55 -25.19 -39.25 7.81
N ASP A 56 -24.78 -40.42 8.29
CA ASP A 56 -25.62 -41.62 8.35
C ASP A 56 -26.76 -41.49 9.38
N ALA A 57 -26.55 -40.68 10.42
CA ALA A 57 -27.57 -40.37 11.43
C ALA A 57 -28.59 -39.32 10.95
N LEU A 58 -28.32 -38.59 9.87
CA LEU A 58 -29.18 -37.52 9.36
C LEU A 58 -30.28 -38.04 8.43
N THR A 59 -31.48 -37.50 8.59
CA THR A 59 -32.55 -37.63 7.59
C THR A 59 -32.22 -36.85 6.31
N ASP A 60 -32.87 -37.19 5.20
CA ASP A 60 -32.66 -36.50 3.91
C ASP A 60 -32.93 -34.99 4.02
N THR A 61 -33.90 -34.59 4.84
CA THR A 61 -34.20 -33.18 5.10
C THR A 61 -33.06 -32.49 5.85
N GLU A 62 -32.52 -33.14 6.89
CA GLU A 62 -31.40 -32.59 7.67
C GLU A 62 -30.11 -32.50 6.85
N VAL A 63 -29.85 -33.47 5.97
CA VAL A 63 -28.75 -33.41 5.00
C VAL A 63 -28.90 -32.18 4.11
N ARG A 64 -30.10 -31.96 3.53
CA ARG A 64 -30.37 -30.75 2.72
C ARG A 64 -30.19 -29.46 3.51
N VAL A 65 -30.65 -29.41 4.76
CA VAL A 65 -30.47 -28.24 5.64
C VAL A 65 -28.98 -27.98 5.89
N THR A 66 -28.21 -29.03 6.19
CA THR A 66 -26.76 -28.93 6.45
C THR A 66 -26.01 -28.42 5.22
N VAL A 67 -26.31 -28.95 4.02
CA VAL A 67 -25.69 -28.45 2.79
C VAL A 67 -26.06 -26.99 2.50
N ASN A 68 -27.30 -26.58 2.77
CA ASN A 68 -27.69 -25.16 2.67
C ASN A 68 -26.90 -24.27 3.66
N GLN A 69 -26.62 -24.75 4.87
CA GLN A 69 -25.78 -24.03 5.85
C GLN A 69 -24.33 -23.92 5.36
N VAL A 70 -23.76 -24.99 4.80
CA VAL A 70 -22.43 -24.99 4.17
C VAL A 70 -22.38 -24.00 2.99
N LEU A 71 -23.39 -24.01 2.13
CA LEU A 71 -23.52 -23.05 1.02
C LEU A 71 -23.55 -21.61 1.53
N ALA A 72 -24.36 -21.33 2.55
CA ALA A 72 -24.47 -19.98 3.13
C ALA A 72 -23.17 -19.52 3.78
N ALA A 73 -22.49 -20.39 4.54
CA ALA A 73 -21.24 -20.09 5.22
C ALA A 73 -20.05 -19.92 4.24
N SER A 74 -20.05 -20.65 3.13
CA SER A 74 -18.99 -20.58 2.12
C SER A 74 -19.12 -19.41 1.15
N LYS A 75 -20.32 -18.85 1.03
CA LYS A 75 -20.63 -17.80 0.05
C LYS A 75 -19.63 -16.64 0.14
N ASP A 76 -19.15 -16.22 -1.04
CA ASP A 76 -18.16 -15.14 -1.23
C ASP A 76 -16.75 -15.42 -0.62
N ARG A 77 -16.54 -16.56 0.04
CA ARG A 77 -15.27 -16.92 0.72
C ARG A 77 -14.59 -18.14 0.10
N TYR A 78 -15.35 -19.18 -0.21
CA TYR A 78 -14.86 -20.47 -0.68
C TYR A 78 -15.62 -20.87 -1.95
N VAL A 79 -15.05 -20.48 -3.10
CA VAL A 79 -15.69 -20.61 -4.41
C VAL A 79 -15.98 -22.07 -4.75
N GLY A 80 -15.02 -22.97 -4.51
CA GLY A 80 -15.18 -24.40 -4.77
C GLY A 80 -16.25 -25.04 -3.87
N VAL A 81 -16.26 -24.71 -2.57
CA VAL A 81 -17.30 -25.21 -1.64
C VAL A 81 -18.68 -24.72 -2.06
N THR A 82 -18.84 -23.43 -2.38
CA THR A 82 -20.12 -22.85 -2.83
C THR A 82 -20.63 -23.56 -4.08
N GLN A 83 -19.78 -23.75 -5.08
CA GLN A 83 -20.16 -24.44 -6.31
C GLN A 83 -20.60 -25.88 -6.04
N ARG A 84 -19.81 -26.64 -5.26
CA ARG A 84 -20.11 -28.06 -5.01
C ARG A 84 -21.32 -28.28 -4.11
N ALA A 85 -21.55 -27.38 -3.16
CA ALA A 85 -22.77 -27.40 -2.36
C ALA A 85 -24.01 -27.15 -3.25
N GLN A 86 -23.93 -26.24 -4.22
CA GLN A 86 -25.03 -25.99 -5.16
C GLN A 86 -25.29 -27.20 -6.06
N GLU A 87 -24.26 -27.80 -6.65
CA GLU A 87 -24.39 -29.02 -7.48
C GLU A 87 -25.05 -30.18 -6.73
N ALA A 88 -24.75 -30.33 -5.44
CA ALA A 88 -25.35 -31.32 -4.55
C ALA A 88 -26.84 -31.02 -4.25
N LEU A 89 -27.19 -29.75 -4.04
CA LEU A 89 -28.58 -29.33 -3.82
C LEU A 89 -29.45 -29.50 -5.07
N ASP A 90 -28.87 -29.24 -6.24
CA ASP A 90 -29.50 -29.41 -7.56
C ASP A 90 -29.66 -30.89 -7.95
N GLY A 91 -29.04 -31.81 -7.21
CA GLY A 91 -29.06 -33.25 -7.48
C GLY A 91 -28.14 -33.70 -8.62
N THR A 92 -27.19 -32.85 -9.03
CA THR A 92 -26.16 -33.20 -10.02
C THR A 92 -25.07 -34.08 -9.39
N GLN A 93 -24.89 -33.97 -8.09
CA GLN A 93 -23.99 -34.78 -7.26
C GLN A 93 -24.79 -35.39 -6.11
N ASP A 94 -24.34 -36.52 -5.56
CA ASP A 94 -24.95 -37.08 -4.36
C ASP A 94 -24.72 -36.15 -3.16
N ILE A 95 -25.81 -35.81 -2.47
CA ILE A 95 -25.79 -34.82 -1.39
C ILE A 95 -25.18 -35.35 -0.10
N ARG A 96 -25.26 -36.67 0.16
CA ARG A 96 -24.62 -37.31 1.32
C ARG A 96 -23.13 -37.46 1.07
N GLU A 97 -22.75 -37.96 -0.11
CA GLU A 97 -21.34 -38.07 -0.54
C GLU A 97 -20.63 -36.71 -0.48
N PHE A 98 -21.36 -35.62 -0.80
CA PHE A 98 -20.84 -34.27 -0.65
C PHE A 98 -20.42 -33.97 0.79
N LEU A 99 -21.26 -34.23 1.79
CA LEU A 99 -20.96 -33.98 3.19
C LEU A 99 -19.91 -34.95 3.76
N GLU A 100 -19.96 -36.22 3.37
CA GLU A 100 -19.08 -37.27 3.92
C GLU A 100 -17.61 -37.06 3.57
N SER A 101 -17.31 -36.61 2.35
CA SER A 101 -15.91 -36.55 1.89
C SER A 101 -15.59 -35.35 1.00
N ARG A 102 -16.45 -34.99 0.04
CA ARG A 102 -16.08 -33.99 -0.97
C ARG A 102 -15.97 -32.58 -0.40
N ALA A 103 -16.84 -32.20 0.54
CA ALA A 103 -16.87 -30.87 1.12
C ALA A 103 -15.56 -30.52 1.82
N LEU A 104 -14.98 -31.47 2.58
CA LEU A 104 -13.70 -31.27 3.26
C LEU A 104 -12.54 -31.11 2.27
N VAL A 105 -12.51 -31.94 1.22
CA VAL A 105 -11.47 -31.90 0.18
C VAL A 105 -11.51 -30.59 -0.62
N VAL A 106 -12.70 -30.16 -1.04
CA VAL A 106 -12.84 -28.91 -1.80
C VAL A 106 -12.57 -27.69 -0.92
N TRP A 107 -12.96 -27.72 0.36
CA TRP A 107 -12.64 -26.64 1.29
C TRP A 107 -11.14 -26.51 1.54
N ASN A 108 -10.41 -27.62 1.73
CA ASN A 108 -8.95 -27.58 1.83
C ASN A 108 -8.32 -27.01 0.55
N THR A 109 -8.86 -27.37 -0.61
CA THR A 109 -8.39 -26.84 -1.90
C THR A 109 -8.57 -25.33 -1.97
N ASP A 110 -9.74 -24.81 -1.61
CA ASP A 110 -10.01 -23.37 -1.57
C ASP A 110 -9.05 -22.64 -0.61
N LEU A 111 -8.81 -23.18 0.59
CA LEU A 111 -7.85 -22.60 1.55
C LEU A 111 -6.42 -22.55 1.02
N ARG A 112 -5.97 -23.59 0.32
CA ARG A 112 -4.64 -23.61 -0.32
C ARG A 112 -4.52 -22.60 -1.46
N VAL A 113 -5.60 -22.41 -2.23
CA VAL A 113 -5.66 -21.36 -3.26
C VAL A 113 -5.59 -19.97 -2.63
N LEU A 114 -6.39 -19.70 -1.58
CA LEU A 114 -6.35 -18.45 -0.84
C LEU A 114 -4.95 -18.18 -0.25
N THR A 115 -4.33 -19.20 0.34
CA THR A 115 -2.96 -19.13 0.86
C THR A 115 -1.96 -18.75 -0.23
N SER A 116 -2.08 -19.34 -1.42
CA SER A 116 -1.21 -19.03 -2.56
C SER A 116 -1.42 -17.60 -3.09
N GLN A 117 -2.66 -17.09 -3.08
CA GLN A 117 -2.96 -15.71 -3.44
C GLN A 117 -2.35 -14.72 -2.43
N VAL A 118 -2.49 -15.00 -1.13
CA VAL A 118 -1.86 -14.21 -0.05
C VAL A 118 -0.33 -14.21 -0.20
N MET A 119 0.26 -15.37 -0.47
CA MET A 119 1.70 -15.53 -0.73
C MET A 119 2.17 -14.67 -1.89
N SER A 120 1.42 -14.65 -3.00
CA SER A 120 1.78 -13.88 -4.19
C SER A 120 1.75 -12.36 -3.96
N ALA A 121 0.90 -11.89 -3.05
CA ALA A 121 0.78 -10.47 -2.70
C ALA A 121 1.66 -10.06 -1.50
N GLY A 122 2.39 -11.01 -0.90
CA GLY A 122 3.17 -10.82 0.32
C GLY A 122 4.67 -10.58 0.07
N GLY A 123 5.35 -10.08 1.11
CA GLY A 123 6.81 -9.98 1.16
C GLY A 123 7.47 -11.30 1.59
N ALA A 124 8.73 -11.22 2.01
CA ALA A 124 9.53 -12.40 2.33
C ALA A 124 8.97 -13.18 3.52
N HIS A 125 8.49 -12.48 4.56
CA HIS A 125 7.92 -13.11 5.76
C HIS A 125 6.59 -13.78 5.44
N VAL A 126 5.69 -13.11 4.70
CA VAL A 126 4.42 -13.71 4.27
C VAL A 126 4.67 -14.93 3.39
N LYS A 127 5.64 -14.87 2.47
CA LYS A 127 6.01 -16.03 1.64
C LYS A 127 6.54 -17.19 2.45
N ALA A 128 7.41 -16.93 3.43
CA ALA A 128 7.93 -17.98 4.30
C ALA A 128 6.80 -18.64 5.13
N ALA A 129 5.92 -17.83 5.71
CA ALA A 129 4.79 -18.32 6.50
C ALA A 129 3.77 -19.11 5.65
N ALA A 130 3.46 -18.64 4.44
CA ALA A 130 2.57 -19.33 3.52
C ALA A 130 3.14 -20.69 3.08
N ASN A 131 4.42 -20.74 2.68
CA ASN A 131 5.06 -22.01 2.29
C ASN A 131 5.00 -23.03 3.45
N LYS A 132 5.28 -22.60 4.68
CA LYS A 132 5.22 -23.47 5.86
C LYS A 132 3.85 -24.16 6.01
N VAL A 133 2.75 -23.42 5.84
CA VAL A 133 1.40 -24.02 5.99
C VAL A 133 0.95 -24.79 4.74
N LEU A 134 1.46 -24.45 3.55
CA LEU A 134 1.24 -25.24 2.34
C LEU A 134 1.96 -26.60 2.38
N ASP A 135 3.15 -26.64 2.98
CA ASP A 135 3.94 -27.87 3.19
C ASP A 135 3.32 -28.77 4.25
N ASP A 136 2.74 -28.18 5.31
CA ASP A 136 1.94 -28.92 6.30
C ASP A 136 0.67 -29.51 5.68
N GLY A 137 -0.01 -28.72 4.84
CA GLY A 137 -1.19 -29.16 4.06
C GLY A 137 -2.47 -29.33 4.89
N GLY A 138 -2.43 -29.07 6.20
CA GLY A 138 -3.57 -29.14 7.09
C GLY A 138 -4.54 -27.95 6.93
N ILE A 139 -5.83 -28.24 7.04
CA ILE A 139 -6.90 -27.22 7.06
C ILE A 139 -6.67 -26.25 8.22
N ASP A 140 -6.31 -26.74 9.40
CA ASP A 140 -6.10 -25.91 10.59
C ASP A 140 -4.95 -24.92 10.39
N ALA A 141 -3.84 -25.38 9.83
CA ALA A 141 -2.67 -24.55 9.57
C ALA A 141 -2.98 -23.50 8.49
N THR A 142 -3.61 -23.90 7.39
CA THR A 142 -3.96 -22.97 6.30
C THR A 142 -5.03 -21.97 6.73
N LEU A 143 -6.08 -22.39 7.45
CA LEU A 143 -7.12 -21.51 7.98
C LEU A 143 -6.56 -20.51 9.00
N GLY A 144 -5.73 -20.96 9.94
CA GLY A 144 -5.08 -20.09 10.92
C GLY A 144 -4.14 -19.07 10.25
N PHE A 145 -3.43 -19.49 9.19
CA PHE A 145 -2.60 -18.57 8.42
C PHE A 145 -3.42 -17.50 7.70
N VAL A 146 -4.45 -17.86 6.94
CA VAL A 146 -5.22 -16.87 6.15
C VAL A 146 -5.99 -15.89 7.05
N ASN A 147 -6.39 -16.31 8.25
CA ASN A 147 -7.10 -15.46 9.21
C ASN A 147 -6.16 -14.58 10.05
N ASP A 148 -5.05 -15.12 10.54
CA ASP A 148 -4.19 -14.43 11.52
C ASP A 148 -2.73 -14.38 11.06
N GLY A 149 -2.14 -15.54 10.74
CA GLY A 149 -0.70 -15.67 10.48
C GLY A 149 -0.17 -14.80 9.35
N GLN A 150 -0.97 -14.54 8.31
CA GLN A 150 -0.59 -13.64 7.23
C GLN A 150 -0.46 -12.18 7.68
N HIS A 151 -1.24 -11.74 8.68
CA HIS A 151 -1.19 -10.37 9.19
C HIS A 151 0.03 -10.15 10.06
N GLU A 152 0.38 -11.14 10.89
CA GLU A 152 1.62 -11.13 11.67
C GLU A 152 2.84 -11.10 10.76
N ALA A 153 2.88 -11.99 9.76
CA ALA A 153 3.97 -12.03 8.79
C ALA A 153 4.07 -10.73 7.98
N ARG A 154 2.94 -10.15 7.58
CA ARG A 154 2.93 -8.87 6.85
C ARG A 154 3.38 -7.70 7.72
N ALA A 155 3.11 -7.73 9.03
CA ALA A 155 3.63 -6.72 9.94
C ALA A 155 5.16 -6.73 9.97
N LEU A 156 5.79 -7.91 9.89
CA LEU A 156 7.25 -8.04 9.78
C LEU A 156 7.75 -7.48 8.44
N ASP A 157 7.12 -7.86 7.32
CA ASP A 157 7.45 -7.29 6.00
C ASP A 157 7.38 -5.76 6.01
N TYR A 158 6.36 -5.18 6.65
CA TYR A 158 6.21 -3.74 6.76
C TYR A 158 7.26 -3.10 7.64
N ARG A 159 7.59 -3.70 8.80
CA ARG A 159 8.66 -3.18 9.66
C ARG A 159 10.01 -3.14 8.94
N ASP A 160 10.32 -4.13 8.11
CA ASP A 160 11.55 -4.15 7.33
C ASP A 160 11.59 -2.98 6.34
N LEU A 161 10.49 -2.72 5.63
CA LEU A 161 10.37 -1.60 4.70
C LEU A 161 10.45 -0.24 5.39
N VAL A 162 9.79 -0.07 6.53
CA VAL A 162 9.86 1.19 7.30
C VAL A 162 11.26 1.39 7.88
N THR A 163 11.94 0.32 8.29
CA THR A 163 13.33 0.38 8.75
C THR A 163 14.27 0.82 7.63
N GLU A 164 14.07 0.30 6.42
CA GLU A 164 14.83 0.75 5.26
C GLU A 164 14.55 2.23 4.94
N ALA A 165 13.28 2.65 4.94
CA ALA A 165 12.90 4.05 4.77
C ALA A 165 13.58 4.98 5.79
N LYS A 166 13.67 4.53 7.05
CA LYS A 166 14.38 5.25 8.11
C LYS A 166 15.89 5.32 7.84
N ARG A 167 16.48 4.29 7.24
CA ARG A 167 17.92 4.24 6.96
C ARG A 167 18.32 5.15 5.80
N THR A 168 17.46 5.27 4.79
CA THR A 168 17.76 5.99 3.53
C THR A 168 17.11 7.37 3.43
N GLY A 169 16.09 7.64 4.26
CA GLY A 169 15.31 8.89 4.22
C GLY A 169 16.00 10.09 4.84
N GLY A 170 15.46 11.29 4.56
CA GLY A 170 15.86 12.53 5.21
C GLY A 170 15.28 12.69 6.62
N PRO A 171 15.59 13.80 7.32
CA PRO A 171 15.20 13.99 8.72
C PRO A 171 13.70 13.81 9.02
N GLU A 172 12.81 14.32 8.17
CA GLU A 172 11.37 14.16 8.34
C GLU A 172 10.91 12.73 8.04
N VAL A 173 11.49 12.05 7.03
CA VAL A 173 11.22 10.63 6.78
C VAL A 173 11.67 9.77 7.96
N VAL A 174 12.86 10.01 8.52
CA VAL A 174 13.39 9.32 9.71
C VAL A 174 12.45 9.45 10.90
N LYS A 175 11.94 10.66 11.13
CA LYS A 175 11.00 10.97 12.21
C LYS A 175 9.68 10.23 12.02
N ALA A 176 9.09 10.31 10.82
CA ALA A 176 7.82 9.64 10.50
C ALA A 176 7.96 8.10 10.56
N ALA A 177 9.05 7.55 10.02
CA ALA A 177 9.33 6.12 10.08
C ALA A 177 9.53 5.62 11.52
N THR A 178 10.19 6.41 12.38
CA THR A 178 10.35 6.06 13.80
C THR A 178 9.00 6.01 14.50
N ALA A 179 8.13 7.00 14.29
CA ALA A 179 6.78 6.99 14.86
C ALA A 179 5.96 5.77 14.40
N ALA A 180 6.10 5.38 13.12
CA ALA A 180 5.42 4.20 12.59
C ALA A 180 5.95 2.88 13.18
N LEU A 181 7.27 2.75 13.40
CA LEU A 181 7.89 1.56 14.01
C LEU A 181 7.48 1.37 15.47
N ASP A 182 7.32 2.47 16.21
CA ASP A 182 6.87 2.48 17.61
C ASP A 182 5.36 2.25 17.74
N GLY A 183 4.63 2.27 16.63
CA GLY A 183 3.18 2.12 16.56
C GLY A 183 2.68 0.70 16.30
N THR A 184 1.43 0.64 15.85
CA THR A 184 0.69 -0.56 15.49
C THR A 184 0.92 -0.96 14.04
N PHE A 185 0.36 -2.11 13.63
CA PHE A 185 0.31 -2.50 12.22
C PHE A 185 -0.30 -1.40 11.32
N GLU A 186 -1.31 -0.70 11.82
CA GLU A 186 -1.97 0.35 11.08
C GLU A 186 -1.07 1.58 10.89
N ASP A 187 -0.23 1.90 11.88
CA ASP A 187 0.73 3.00 11.77
C ASP A 187 1.82 2.70 10.72
N LEU A 188 2.32 1.46 10.69
CA LEU A 188 3.22 0.97 9.64
C LEU A 188 2.56 1.09 8.26
N ARG A 189 1.30 0.63 8.14
CA ARG A 189 0.54 0.63 6.90
C ARG A 189 0.30 2.06 6.38
N VAL A 190 -0.12 2.98 7.25
CA VAL A 190 -0.39 4.39 6.89
C VAL A 190 0.89 5.09 6.44
N PHE A 191 2.00 4.88 7.16
CA PHE A 191 3.29 5.44 6.76
C PHE A 191 3.70 4.93 5.37
N LEU A 192 3.67 3.61 5.14
CA LEU A 192 4.04 3.01 3.85
C LEU A 192 3.07 3.38 2.72
N CYS A 193 1.79 3.61 3.03
CA CYS A 193 0.79 3.95 2.04
C CYS A 193 0.94 5.40 1.53
N SER A 194 1.09 6.36 2.45
CA SER A 194 1.16 7.78 2.06
C SER A 194 2.09 8.62 2.94
N GLY A 195 2.28 8.27 4.21
CA GLY A 195 3.03 9.10 5.16
C GLY A 195 4.50 9.33 4.79
N TRP A 196 5.14 8.36 4.13
CA TRP A 196 6.53 8.50 3.66
C TRP A 196 6.69 9.65 2.66
N ARG A 197 5.71 9.85 1.76
CA ARG A 197 5.79 10.83 0.69
C ARG A 197 5.63 12.25 1.23
N GLU A 198 4.69 12.44 2.15
CA GLU A 198 4.52 13.71 2.85
C GLU A 198 5.77 14.10 3.63
N ALA A 199 6.45 13.12 4.25
CA ALA A 199 7.70 13.35 4.96
C ALA A 199 8.84 13.68 3.99
N TYR A 200 8.93 12.97 2.87
CA TYR A 200 9.91 13.24 1.83
C TYR A 200 9.75 14.64 1.21
N ASP A 201 8.52 15.06 0.90
CA ASP A 201 8.25 16.39 0.33
C ASP A 201 8.70 17.52 1.28
N LYS A 202 8.58 17.32 2.60
CA LYS A 202 9.11 18.27 3.61
C LYS A 202 10.64 18.31 3.62
N ASP A 203 11.29 17.16 3.50
CA ASP A 203 12.76 17.09 3.40
C ASP A 203 13.25 17.85 2.15
N GLN A 204 12.57 17.69 1.01
CA GLN A 204 12.91 18.38 -0.24
C GLN A 204 12.67 19.90 -0.16
N ALA A 205 11.60 20.32 0.51
CA ALA A 205 11.31 21.74 0.74
C ALA A 205 12.36 22.38 1.66
N ALA A 206 12.85 21.66 2.67
CA ALA A 206 13.91 22.13 3.56
C ALA A 206 15.29 22.16 2.88
N ALA A 207 15.55 21.22 1.96
CA ALA A 207 16.78 21.16 1.17
C ALA A 207 16.86 22.23 0.07
N SER A 208 15.71 22.78 -0.35
CA SER A 208 15.64 23.85 -1.35
C SER A 208 15.80 25.21 -0.66
N PRO A 209 16.94 25.91 -0.78
CA PRO A 209 17.06 27.25 -0.23
C PRO A 209 16.10 28.17 -0.98
N SER A 210 15.07 28.64 -0.28
CA SER A 210 14.31 29.81 -0.74
C SER A 210 15.32 30.94 -1.02
N PRO A 211 15.27 31.64 -2.17
CA PRO A 211 16.19 32.73 -2.45
C PRO A 211 16.01 33.78 -1.37
N SER A 212 16.96 33.82 -0.43
CA SER A 212 17.02 34.84 0.60
C SER A 212 17.09 36.20 -0.11
N ALA A 213 16.11 37.06 0.18
CA ALA A 213 16.12 38.45 -0.24
C ALA A 213 17.34 39.15 0.35
N SER A 214 18.45 39.16 -0.38
CA SER A 214 19.60 40.02 -0.13
C SER A 214 19.53 41.20 -1.08
N ALA A 215 19.05 42.33 -0.57
CA ALA A 215 19.76 43.61 -0.58
C ALA A 215 18.78 44.76 -0.35
N THR A 216 18.85 45.35 0.84
CA THR A 216 18.55 46.77 1.07
C THR A 216 19.55 47.61 0.27
N PRO A 217 19.15 48.53 -0.63
CA PRO A 217 19.93 49.72 -0.86
C PRO A 217 19.50 50.77 0.16
N SER A 218 20.44 51.11 1.04
CA SER A 218 20.43 52.34 1.82
C SER A 218 20.25 53.53 0.87
N ALA A 219 19.20 54.32 1.07
CA ALA A 219 19.06 55.64 0.48
C ALA A 219 18.61 56.62 1.58
N SER A 220 19.61 57.19 2.24
CA SER A 220 19.48 58.46 2.95
C SER A 220 19.39 59.58 1.90
N ALA A 221 18.23 60.25 1.82
CA ALA A 221 18.09 61.67 1.49
C ALA A 221 16.59 62.07 1.51
N ALA A 222 16.17 62.77 2.55
CA ALA A 222 15.15 63.81 2.43
C ALA A 222 15.86 65.09 1.93
N PRO A 223 15.18 65.99 1.18
CA PRO A 223 14.18 66.85 1.80
C PRO A 223 12.90 67.10 0.97
N SER A 224 11.81 67.29 1.73
CA SER A 224 10.75 68.30 1.59
C SER A 224 10.36 68.85 0.21
N SER A 225 9.13 68.57 -0.23
CA SER A 225 8.07 69.59 -0.41
C SER A 225 6.75 68.98 -0.90
N SER A 226 5.69 69.32 -0.18
CA SER A 226 4.28 69.33 -0.65
C SER A 226 3.88 70.81 -0.78
N PRO A 227 2.92 71.21 -1.64
CA PRO A 227 1.53 70.76 -1.45
C PRO A 227 0.69 70.53 -2.72
N ALA A 228 -0.26 69.60 -2.56
CA ALA A 228 -1.65 69.56 -3.03
C ALA A 228 -2.07 70.34 -4.29
N GLN A 229 -2.71 69.64 -5.23
CA GLN A 229 -3.95 70.10 -5.89
C GLN A 229 -4.75 68.97 -6.57
N SER A 230 -5.94 68.74 -6.00
CA SER A 230 -7.28 68.43 -6.51
C SER A 230 -7.55 67.81 -7.90
N ALA A 231 -8.56 66.91 -7.89
CA ALA A 231 -9.20 66.11 -8.95
C ALA A 231 -10.06 66.88 -10.01
N PRO A 232 -11.00 66.24 -10.76
CA PRO A 232 -10.97 65.48 -12.05
C PRO A 232 -11.81 66.25 -13.13
N PRO A 233 -12.53 65.70 -14.16
CA PRO A 233 -12.57 64.41 -14.87
C PRO A 233 -12.53 64.54 -16.43
N GLY A 234 -12.56 63.43 -17.19
CA GLY A 234 -12.96 63.48 -18.61
C GLY A 234 -12.65 62.22 -19.43
N PRO A 235 -13.56 61.73 -20.30
CA PRO A 235 -13.54 60.36 -20.82
C PRO A 235 -12.91 60.25 -22.21
N GLN A 236 -12.07 59.24 -22.47
CA GLN A 236 -11.72 58.82 -23.84
C GLN A 236 -11.59 57.28 -23.94
N LEU A 237 -12.56 56.67 -24.61
CA LEU A 237 -12.46 55.39 -25.33
C LEU A 237 -11.91 55.68 -26.76
N PRO A 238 -11.72 54.68 -27.63
CA PRO A 238 -10.63 53.71 -27.66
C PRO A 238 -9.86 53.79 -29.00
N THR A 239 -8.55 53.53 -29.07
CA THR A 239 -7.95 53.15 -30.37
C THR A 239 -6.84 52.10 -30.21
N THR A 240 -7.16 50.94 -30.80
CA THR A 240 -6.33 49.87 -31.36
C THR A 240 -4.83 50.14 -31.50
N GLY A 241 -4.02 49.20 -31.01
CA GLY A 241 -2.59 49.14 -31.31
C GLY A 241 -1.94 47.87 -30.75
N THR A 242 -2.12 46.79 -31.49
CA THR A 242 -1.27 45.60 -31.66
C THR A 242 -0.04 45.45 -30.74
N ASN A 243 0.09 44.26 -30.14
CA ASN A 243 1.29 43.41 -30.08
C ASN A 243 1.66 42.86 -28.68
N THR A 244 1.62 41.52 -28.64
CA THR A 244 2.64 40.63 -28.05
C THR A 244 2.50 40.24 -26.58
N MET A 245 2.08 38.98 -26.42
CA MET A 245 2.47 38.00 -25.41
C MET A 245 3.09 38.52 -24.12
N THR A 246 2.39 38.31 -22.99
CA THR A 246 3.07 38.10 -21.71
C THR A 246 2.29 37.11 -20.86
N LEU A 247 3.01 36.08 -20.40
CA LEU A 247 2.56 34.99 -19.52
C LEU A 247 1.81 35.49 -18.29
N VAL A 248 0.70 34.83 -17.95
CA VAL A 248 0.08 34.89 -16.62
C VAL A 248 0.69 33.79 -15.76
N LEU A 249 1.52 34.20 -14.78
CA LEU A 249 1.82 33.41 -13.60
C LEU A 249 0.74 33.71 -12.55
N VAL A 250 -0.19 32.78 -12.31
CA VAL A 250 -1.02 32.80 -11.10
C VAL A 250 -0.24 32.07 -10.00
N ALA A 251 0.36 32.85 -9.11
CA ALA A 251 0.84 32.38 -7.82
C ALA A 251 -0.36 32.12 -6.91
N GLY A 252 -0.33 30.98 -6.23
CA GLY A 252 -1.37 30.54 -5.31
C GLY A 252 -1.42 31.34 -4.01
N ALA A 253 -2.59 31.31 -3.38
CA ALA A 253 -2.78 31.65 -1.99
C ALA A 253 -3.55 30.50 -1.31
N LEU A 254 -2.78 29.62 -0.66
CA LEU A 254 -3.27 28.68 0.35
C LEU A 254 -3.42 29.44 1.67
N ILE A 255 -4.65 29.56 2.16
CA ILE A 255 -4.92 29.93 3.55
C ILE A 255 -5.18 28.63 4.31
N ALA A 256 -4.25 28.32 5.22
CA ALA A 256 -4.42 27.34 6.28
C ALA A 256 -5.16 27.98 7.46
N LEU A 257 -6.08 27.21 8.06
CA LEU A 257 -6.56 27.22 9.46
C LEU A 257 -7.61 26.10 9.49
N GLY A 258 -7.64 25.11 10.37
CA GLY A 258 -7.01 24.95 11.68
C GLY A 258 -8.00 24.12 12.53
N ALA A 259 -7.53 22.95 12.95
CA ALA A 259 -8.12 21.92 13.81
C ALA A 259 -9.23 22.27 14.83
N ALA A 260 -10.12 21.31 15.07
CA ALA A 260 -10.55 20.93 16.43
C ALA A 260 -11.20 19.53 16.44
N GLY A 261 -10.68 18.60 17.25
CA GLY A 261 -11.30 17.29 17.45
C GLY A 261 -10.51 16.34 18.36
N ILE A 262 -10.55 16.61 19.67
CA ILE A 262 -10.18 15.71 20.79
C ILE A 262 -11.41 15.71 21.70
N ALA A 263 -11.93 14.66 22.34
CA ALA A 263 -11.77 13.20 22.32
C ALA A 263 -12.84 12.58 23.30
N ILE A 264 -12.84 11.24 23.42
CA ILE A 264 -13.32 10.42 24.57
C ILE A 264 -14.86 10.23 24.64
N ALA A 265 -15.48 9.09 24.30
CA ALA A 265 -15.39 7.67 24.72
C ALA A 265 -16.37 7.22 25.85
N ARG A 266 -17.23 6.26 25.48
CA ARG A 266 -17.79 5.07 26.20
C ARG A 266 -18.60 5.22 27.51
N ARG A 267 -19.84 4.69 27.50
CA ARG A 267 -20.28 3.40 28.14
C ARG A 267 -21.82 3.21 28.00
N VAL A 268 -22.31 2.14 27.37
CA VAL A 268 -22.79 0.86 27.93
C VAL A 268 -24.15 0.91 28.67
N ARG A 269 -25.14 0.26 28.01
CA ARG A 269 -26.30 -0.53 28.49
C ARG A 269 -27.08 -0.12 29.75
N ALA A 270 -28.38 0.09 29.55
CA ALA A 270 -29.44 -0.75 30.13
C ALA A 270 -30.35 -1.20 28.97
#